data_AF-A0A662JXI8-F1
#
_entry.id   AF-A0A662JXI8-F1
#
_cell.length_a   1.000
_cell.length_b   1.000
_cell.length_c   1.000
_cell.angle_alpha   90.00
_cell.angle_beta   90.00
_cell.angle_gamma   90.00
#
_symmetry.space_group_name_H-M   'P 1'
#
loop_
_entity.id
_entity.type
_entity.pdbx_description
1 polymer ?
#
loop_
_entity_poly.entity_id
_entity_poly.type
_entity_poly.pdbx_seq_one_letter_code
_entity_poly.pdbx_strand_id
1 'polypeptide(L)'
;WNLPHNGDNHVELCLNTDGGQFFENMFSMFDDDVEICHLILGVSTDDHLRVSWDYNNGHITNFEWDGRILRVTNLDIMLNLQGDVFTITGNWDFGESGSFNIEFNKDVTITFVDFENEIFRILGHVSFYADRQLGISWHWGDMGYFTVTTYDEPLGENFYLEILYDRDNQGEYRYGMMIAADEFLNTYFNISWYRDQAHSRPYWWIASGGLPSNWDIWLLWNYEWWEIL
;
A
#
# COMPACT_ATOMS: atom_id res chain seq x y z
N TRP A 1 -15.08 20.77 10.01
CA TRP A 1 -14.44 19.52 10.43
C TRP A 1 -15.02 19.15 11.78
N ASN A 2 -15.90 18.14 11.79
CA ASN A 2 -16.38 17.52 13.03
C ASN A 2 -15.79 16.12 13.07
N LEU A 3 -15.25 15.73 14.22
CA LEU A 3 -15.00 14.33 14.53
C LEU A 3 -16.34 13.57 14.51
N PRO A 4 -16.32 12.25 14.26
CA PRO A 4 -17.53 11.44 14.31
C PRO A 4 -18.24 11.65 15.65
N HIS A 5 -19.49 12.12 15.57
CA HIS A 5 -20.38 12.30 16.71
C HIS A 5 -21.66 11.52 16.45
N ASN A 6 -22.19 10.89 17.51
CA ASN A 6 -23.39 10.05 17.53
C ASN A 6 -24.28 10.12 16.28
N GLY A 7 -24.02 9.22 15.33
CA GLY A 7 -24.80 9.05 14.10
C GLY A 7 -23.96 8.86 12.84
N ASP A 8 -22.75 9.42 12.80
CA ASP A 8 -21.81 9.24 11.68
C ASP A 8 -20.46 8.78 12.23
N ASN A 9 -20.03 7.60 11.80
CA ASN A 9 -18.78 6.95 12.22
C ASN A 9 -17.73 7.02 11.12
N HIS A 10 -18.06 7.59 9.96
CA HIS A 10 -17.16 7.72 8.83
C HIS A 10 -16.34 9.00 8.94
N VAL A 11 -15.06 8.91 8.60
CA VAL A 11 -14.15 10.06 8.53
C VAL A 11 -13.45 10.05 7.18
N GLU A 12 -13.35 11.22 6.57
CA GLU A 12 -12.71 11.39 5.27
C GLU A 12 -11.87 12.66 5.24
N LEU A 13 -10.58 12.51 4.92
CA LEU A 13 -9.62 13.55 4.62
C LEU A 13 -9.40 13.61 3.10
N CYS A 14 -9.79 14.72 2.49
CA CYS A 14 -9.59 14.96 1.06
C CYS A 14 -8.65 16.16 0.83
N LEU A 15 -7.70 16.00 -0.08
CA LEU A 15 -6.78 17.03 -0.52
C LEU A 15 -6.79 17.10 -2.05
N ASN A 16 -7.31 18.19 -2.59
CA ASN A 16 -7.38 18.46 -4.02
C ASN A 16 -6.36 19.55 -4.37
N THR A 17 -5.46 19.27 -5.29
CA THR A 17 -4.41 20.20 -5.71
C THR A 17 -4.69 20.90 -7.05
N ASP A 18 -5.72 20.46 -7.79
CA ASP A 18 -6.11 20.96 -9.12
C ASP A 18 -4.91 21.08 -10.08
N GLY A 19 -4.12 20.02 -10.21
CA GLY A 19 -2.92 20.05 -11.03
C GLY A 19 -1.72 20.83 -10.45
N GLY A 20 -1.81 21.25 -9.17
CA GLY A 20 -0.79 22.05 -8.50
C GLY A 20 0.23 21.22 -7.70
N GLN A 21 1.49 21.67 -7.70
CA GLN A 21 2.52 21.18 -6.78
C GLN A 21 2.21 21.57 -5.34
N PHE A 22 2.12 20.58 -4.45
CA PHE A 22 2.10 20.78 -3.01
C PHE A 22 3.51 20.59 -2.44
N PHE A 23 3.98 21.48 -1.56
CA PHE A 23 5.26 21.34 -0.87
C PHE A 23 5.02 21.11 0.62
N GLU A 24 5.49 19.98 1.14
CA GLU A 24 5.62 19.63 2.58
C GLU A 24 4.57 20.29 3.48
N ASN A 25 3.34 19.80 3.39
CA ASN A 25 2.25 20.27 4.25
C ASN A 25 2.09 19.31 5.42
N MET A 26 1.92 19.89 6.60
CA MET A 26 1.53 19.20 7.82
C MET A 26 0.15 19.69 8.22
N PHE A 27 -0.78 18.75 8.35
CA PHE A 27 -2.05 18.96 9.00
C PHE A 27 -2.06 18.17 10.30
N SER A 28 -2.41 18.83 11.40
CA SER A 28 -2.54 18.19 12.70
C SER A 28 -3.82 18.61 13.37
N MET A 29 -4.48 17.65 14.01
CA MET A 29 -5.68 17.85 14.80
C MET A 29 -5.42 17.44 16.24
N PHE A 30 -5.87 18.28 17.17
CA PHE A 30 -5.70 18.08 18.60
C PHE A 30 -7.05 18.02 19.30
N ASP A 31 -7.16 17.15 20.30
CA ASP A 31 -8.24 17.10 21.29
C ASP A 31 -7.63 17.18 22.69
N ASP A 32 -8.01 18.17 23.49
CA ASP A 32 -7.44 18.44 24.82
C ASP A 32 -5.89 18.31 24.90
N ASP A 33 -5.18 18.99 23.99
CA ASP A 33 -3.72 18.99 23.84
C ASP A 33 -3.08 17.66 23.42
N VAL A 34 -3.88 16.63 23.10
CA VAL A 34 -3.43 15.36 22.51
C VAL A 34 -3.58 15.43 21.00
N GLU A 35 -2.51 15.18 20.25
CA GLU A 35 -2.61 15.04 18.79
C GLU A 35 -3.34 13.74 18.45
N ILE A 36 -4.51 13.88 17.83
CA ILE A 36 -5.40 12.77 17.48
C ILE A 36 -5.35 12.41 15.99
N CYS A 37 -4.78 13.29 15.18
CA CYS A 37 -4.54 13.06 13.76
C CYS A 37 -3.36 13.91 13.33
N HIS A 38 -2.41 13.31 12.61
CA HIS A 38 -1.41 14.01 11.83
C HIS A 38 -1.42 13.51 10.40
N LEU A 39 -1.15 14.40 9.46
CA LEU A 39 -1.00 14.11 8.05
C LEU A 39 0.14 14.99 7.52
N ILE A 40 1.26 14.36 7.22
CA ILE A 40 2.36 14.96 6.49
C ILE A 40 2.36 14.38 5.09
N LEU A 41 2.31 15.29 4.13
CA LEU A 41 2.42 14.97 2.71
C LEU A 41 3.55 15.82 2.15
N GLY A 42 4.70 15.20 1.92
CA GLY A 42 5.72 15.80 1.07
C GLY A 42 5.38 15.62 -0.41
N VAL A 43 6.10 16.39 -1.23
CA VAL A 43 5.79 16.78 -2.61
C VAL A 43 4.81 15.86 -3.36
N SER A 44 3.58 16.34 -3.59
CA SER A 44 2.57 15.70 -4.44
C SER A 44 2.30 16.53 -5.69
N THR A 45 2.23 15.86 -6.84
CA THR A 45 1.67 16.41 -8.09
C THR A 45 0.43 15.61 -8.46
N ASP A 46 -0.73 16.20 -8.13
CA ASP A 46 -1.93 16.36 -8.98
C ASP A 46 -3.23 15.60 -8.69
N ASP A 47 -4.30 16.41 -8.82
CA ASP A 47 -5.75 16.21 -8.76
C ASP A 47 -6.38 15.92 -7.39
N HIS A 48 -6.29 14.72 -6.82
CA HIS A 48 -6.98 14.42 -5.55
C HIS A 48 -6.25 13.34 -4.78
N LEU A 49 -6.17 13.49 -3.45
CA LEU A 49 -5.91 12.45 -2.47
C LEU A 49 -7.11 12.38 -1.54
N ARG A 50 -7.63 11.18 -1.31
CA ARG A 50 -8.69 10.88 -0.36
C ARG A 50 -8.19 9.77 0.55
N VAL A 51 -8.28 10.00 1.85
CA VAL A 51 -8.07 8.96 2.86
C VAL A 51 -9.31 8.93 3.74
N SER A 52 -9.90 7.76 3.91
CA SER A 52 -11.11 7.61 4.71
C SER A 52 -11.07 6.35 5.57
N TRP A 53 -11.83 6.36 6.66
CA TRP A 53 -11.96 5.22 7.55
C TRP A 53 -13.25 5.31 8.34
N ASP A 54 -13.70 4.18 8.87
CA ASP A 54 -14.79 4.13 9.83
C ASP A 54 -14.24 3.92 11.24
N TYR A 55 -14.85 4.55 12.23
CA TYR A 55 -14.56 4.36 13.65
C TYR A 55 -15.78 3.75 14.35
N ASN A 56 -15.74 2.43 14.56
CA ASN A 56 -16.84 1.67 15.12
C ASN A 56 -16.41 0.97 16.41
N ASN A 57 -17.07 1.27 17.54
CA ASN A 57 -16.85 0.59 18.82
C ASN A 57 -15.37 0.55 19.29
N GLY A 58 -14.58 1.58 18.99
CA GLY A 58 -13.15 1.59 19.34
C GLY A 58 -12.28 0.78 18.39
N HIS A 59 -12.72 0.59 17.14
CA HIS A 59 -11.95 -0.03 16.06
C HIS A 59 -11.96 0.86 14.83
N ILE A 60 -10.80 0.98 14.19
CA ILE A 60 -10.68 1.57 12.84
C ILE A 60 -10.94 0.46 11.83
N THR A 61 -11.91 0.65 10.95
CA THR A 61 -12.29 -0.32 9.90
C THR A 61 -12.44 0.39 8.57
N ASN A 62 -12.42 -0.36 7.47
CA ASN A 62 -12.61 0.17 6.12
C ASN A 62 -11.68 1.37 5.84
N PHE A 63 -10.42 1.24 6.24
CA PHE A 63 -9.44 2.24 5.86
C PHE A 63 -9.26 2.17 4.34
N GLU A 64 -9.66 3.25 3.66
CA GLU A 64 -9.55 3.41 2.23
C GLU A 64 -8.60 4.56 1.92
N TRP A 65 -7.71 4.30 0.98
CA TRP A 65 -6.95 5.33 0.30
C TRP A 65 -7.42 5.36 -1.15
N ASP A 66 -7.71 6.56 -1.66
CA ASP A 66 -8.00 6.83 -3.06
C ASP A 66 -7.26 8.10 -3.56
N GLY A 67 -7.06 8.22 -4.87
CA GLY A 67 -6.59 9.45 -5.51
C GLY A 67 -5.17 9.41 -6.10
N ARG A 68 -4.94 10.24 -7.11
CA ARG A 68 -3.74 10.22 -7.96
C ARG A 68 -2.53 10.85 -7.25
N ILE A 69 -1.63 10.02 -6.72
CA ILE A 69 -0.35 10.52 -6.19
C ILE A 69 0.82 10.02 -7.04
N LEU A 70 1.25 10.85 -8.00
CA LEU A 70 2.37 10.54 -8.90
C LEU A 70 3.73 10.46 -8.19
N ARG A 71 3.88 11.20 -7.10
CA ARG A 71 5.07 11.14 -6.26
C ARG A 71 4.63 11.52 -4.87
N VAL A 72 5.03 10.75 -3.87
CA VAL A 72 5.00 11.22 -2.50
C VAL A 72 6.33 10.84 -1.86
N THR A 73 7.03 11.87 -1.43
CA THR A 73 8.16 11.76 -0.51
C THR A 73 7.65 12.14 0.88
N ASN A 74 8.02 11.40 1.91
CA ASN A 74 7.63 11.65 3.30
C ASN A 74 6.11 11.62 3.50
N LEU A 75 5.45 10.55 3.05
CA LEU A 75 4.12 10.23 3.54
C LEU A 75 4.24 9.88 5.02
N ASP A 76 3.48 10.57 5.84
CA ASP A 76 3.28 10.18 7.22
C ASP A 76 1.84 10.51 7.62
N ILE A 77 1.00 9.49 7.71
CA ILE A 77 -0.36 9.59 8.24
C ILE A 77 -0.33 8.93 9.60
N MET A 78 -0.75 9.62 10.65
CA MET A 78 -1.03 9.01 11.94
C MET A 78 -2.42 9.39 12.39
N LEU A 79 -3.16 8.42 12.88
CA LEU A 79 -4.39 8.63 13.62
C LEU A 79 -4.18 8.09 15.03
N ASN A 80 -4.55 8.88 16.03
CA ASN A 80 -4.50 8.51 17.43
C ASN A 80 -5.87 8.80 18.05
N LEU A 81 -6.82 7.90 17.83
CA LEU A 81 -8.19 8.06 18.33
C LEU A 81 -8.32 7.31 19.65
N GLN A 82 -8.35 8.03 20.77
CA GLN A 82 -8.54 7.42 22.11
C GLN A 82 -7.49 6.34 22.47
N GLY A 83 -6.27 6.44 21.92
CA GLY A 83 -5.19 5.46 22.11
C GLY A 83 -5.11 4.36 21.04
N ASP A 84 -6.05 4.33 20.09
CA ASP A 84 -5.96 3.59 18.84
C ASP A 84 -4.98 4.33 17.92
N VAL A 85 -3.80 3.76 17.73
CA VAL A 85 -2.76 4.34 16.88
C VAL A 85 -2.67 3.58 15.57
N PHE A 86 -2.86 4.32 14.49
CA PHE A 86 -2.64 3.90 13.13
C PHE A 86 -1.60 4.79 12.51
N THR A 87 -0.61 4.20 11.85
CA THR A 87 0.39 4.94 11.10
C THR A 87 0.62 4.34 9.71
N ILE A 88 0.53 5.18 8.67
CA ILE A 88 1.11 4.89 7.35
C ILE A 88 2.32 5.77 7.16
N THR A 89 3.47 5.16 6.90
CA THR A 89 4.64 5.88 6.39
C THR A 89 5.04 5.34 5.03
N GLY A 90 5.54 6.20 4.16
CA GLY A 90 5.84 5.76 2.80
C GLY A 90 6.62 6.75 1.98
N ASN A 91 7.30 6.20 0.98
CA ASN A 91 7.91 6.96 -0.09
C ASN A 91 7.67 6.18 -1.38
N TRP A 92 7.09 6.83 -2.38
CA TRP A 92 6.98 6.25 -3.71
C TRP A 92 7.22 7.28 -4.80
N ASP A 93 7.95 6.84 -5.82
CA ASP A 93 7.99 7.46 -7.13
C ASP A 93 7.05 6.64 -8.02
N PHE A 94 6.15 7.27 -8.79
CA PHE A 94 5.12 6.51 -9.51
C PHE A 94 5.69 5.36 -10.34
N GLY A 95 5.03 4.20 -10.23
CA GLY A 95 5.20 3.11 -11.17
C GLY A 95 6.45 2.30 -10.92
N GLU A 96 7.60 2.78 -11.40
CA GLU A 96 8.82 1.97 -11.53
C GLU A 96 9.38 1.46 -10.20
N SER A 97 9.19 2.16 -9.09
CA SER A 97 9.59 1.66 -7.77
C SER A 97 8.88 2.38 -6.65
N GLY A 98 8.54 1.67 -5.59
CA GLY A 98 7.93 2.29 -4.42
C GLY A 98 8.06 1.43 -3.20
N SER A 99 7.72 2.03 -2.06
CA SER A 99 7.56 1.31 -0.82
C SER A 99 6.53 1.98 0.08
N PHE A 100 5.78 1.19 0.82
CA PHE A 100 4.96 1.67 1.91
C PHE A 100 5.07 0.73 3.10
N ASN A 101 5.06 1.34 4.28
CA ASN A 101 5.05 0.65 5.56
C ASN A 101 3.81 1.06 6.32
N ILE A 102 3.10 0.07 6.83
CA ILE A 102 1.88 0.28 7.59
C ILE A 102 2.06 -0.38 8.95
N GLU A 103 1.80 0.37 10.01
CA GLU A 103 1.94 -0.06 11.39
C GLU A 103 0.69 0.32 12.18
N PHE A 104 0.21 -0.59 13.01
CA PHE A 104 -0.93 -0.33 13.90
C PHE A 104 -0.85 -1.12 15.18
N ASN A 105 -1.41 -0.54 16.23
CA ASN A 105 -1.45 -1.16 17.55
C ASN A 105 -2.75 -1.96 17.81
N LYS A 106 -3.61 -2.11 16.80
CA LYS A 106 -4.94 -2.75 16.89
C LYS A 106 -5.35 -3.42 15.57
N ASP A 107 -6.35 -4.29 15.63
CA ASP A 107 -6.88 -4.99 14.47
C ASP A 107 -7.52 -4.02 13.48
N VAL A 108 -7.14 -4.08 12.20
CA VAL A 108 -7.64 -3.21 11.13
C VAL A 108 -7.81 -3.97 9.81
N THR A 109 -8.85 -3.63 9.05
CA THR A 109 -8.97 -4.00 7.64
C THR A 109 -8.62 -2.81 6.77
N ILE A 110 -7.62 -2.98 5.90
CA ILE A 110 -7.22 -2.01 4.89
C ILE A 110 -7.75 -2.45 3.54
N THR A 111 -8.30 -1.49 2.80
CA THR A 111 -8.63 -1.64 1.38
C THR A 111 -7.76 -0.68 0.58
N PHE A 112 -6.97 -1.22 -0.36
CA PHE A 112 -6.28 -0.42 -1.38
C PHE A 112 -7.24 -0.27 -2.57
N VAL A 113 -7.64 0.96 -2.87
CA VAL A 113 -8.55 1.26 -3.97
C VAL A 113 -7.75 1.52 -5.25
N ASP A 114 -8.38 1.21 -6.39
CA ASP A 114 -7.83 1.40 -7.72
C ASP A 114 -7.39 2.86 -7.94
N PHE A 115 -6.08 3.06 -8.02
CA PHE A 115 -5.49 4.30 -8.50
C PHE A 115 -5.63 4.38 -10.02
N GLU A 116 -6.85 4.50 -10.56
CA GLU A 116 -7.09 4.44 -12.01
C GLU A 116 -6.34 5.56 -12.75
N ASN A 117 -5.14 5.24 -13.21
CA ASN A 117 -4.53 5.87 -14.35
C ASN A 117 -3.96 4.80 -15.29
N GLU A 118 -3.78 5.18 -16.55
CA GLU A 118 -3.32 4.26 -17.60
C GLU A 118 -1.89 3.71 -17.35
N ILE A 119 -1.18 4.18 -16.32
CA ILE A 119 0.23 3.88 -16.06
C ILE A 119 0.42 2.93 -14.88
N PHE A 120 -0.43 2.97 -13.85
CA PHE A 120 -0.19 2.26 -12.60
C PHE A 120 -1.48 1.96 -11.87
N ARG A 121 -1.51 0.83 -11.18
CA ARG A 121 -2.64 0.40 -10.36
C ARG A 121 -2.15 -0.33 -9.13
N ILE A 122 -2.74 -0.01 -7.98
CA ILE A 122 -2.67 -0.83 -6.77
C ILE A 122 -4.12 -1.13 -6.38
N LEU A 123 -4.46 -2.40 -6.25
CA LEU A 123 -5.75 -2.84 -5.75
C LEU A 123 -5.51 -3.94 -4.73
N GLY A 124 -6.24 -3.95 -3.62
CA GLY A 124 -6.00 -4.96 -2.63
C GLY A 124 -6.84 -4.83 -1.37
N HIS A 125 -6.70 -5.83 -0.51
CA HIS A 125 -7.13 -5.72 0.87
C HIS A 125 -6.20 -6.54 1.77
N VAL A 126 -6.13 -6.14 3.02
CA VAL A 126 -5.36 -6.86 4.03
C VAL A 126 -6.02 -6.67 5.39
N SER A 127 -6.09 -7.76 6.15
CA SER A 127 -6.49 -7.73 7.55
C SER A 127 -5.25 -7.76 8.43
N PHE A 128 -5.23 -6.93 9.48
CA PHE A 128 -4.17 -6.82 10.47
C PHE A 128 -4.66 -7.28 11.84
N TYR A 129 -3.81 -7.98 12.58
CA TYR A 129 -3.90 -8.09 14.03
C TYR A 129 -3.19 -6.91 14.70
N ALA A 130 -3.48 -6.67 15.99
CA ALA A 130 -2.82 -5.65 16.81
C ALA A 130 -1.28 -5.78 16.86
N ASP A 131 -0.59 -4.64 16.90
CA ASP A 131 0.87 -4.49 17.02
C ASP A 131 1.65 -5.16 15.88
N ARG A 132 1.13 -5.07 14.64
CA ARG A 132 1.74 -5.66 13.43
C ARG A 132 2.17 -4.60 12.44
N GLN A 133 3.20 -4.96 11.67
CA GLN A 133 3.75 -4.11 10.62
C GLN A 133 3.80 -4.87 9.30
N LEU A 134 3.38 -4.21 8.23
CA LEU A 134 3.50 -4.64 6.84
C LEU A 134 4.39 -3.67 6.08
N GLY A 135 5.47 -4.17 5.51
CA GLY A 135 6.29 -3.46 4.53
C GLY A 135 6.11 -4.06 3.16
N ILE A 136 5.78 -3.24 2.17
CA ILE A 136 5.75 -3.65 0.76
C ILE A 136 6.70 -2.74 0.00
N SER A 137 7.53 -3.34 -0.85
CA SER A 137 8.41 -2.58 -1.75
C SER A 137 8.55 -3.27 -3.09
N TRP A 138 8.71 -2.47 -4.15
CA TRP A 138 8.82 -2.99 -5.50
C TRP A 138 9.78 -2.15 -6.34
N HIS A 139 10.31 -2.79 -7.38
CA HIS A 139 10.96 -2.15 -8.51
C HIS A 139 10.67 -2.94 -9.78
N TRP A 140 10.09 -2.29 -10.79
CA TRP A 140 9.76 -2.90 -12.08
C TRP A 140 10.86 -2.67 -13.11
N GLY A 141 10.96 -3.60 -14.06
CA GLY A 141 11.88 -3.50 -15.19
C GLY A 141 12.37 -4.86 -15.67
N ASP A 142 13.35 -4.82 -16.59
CA ASP A 142 14.07 -6.00 -17.07
C ASP A 142 14.83 -6.70 -15.93
N MET A 143 15.22 -5.92 -14.90
CA MET A 143 15.68 -6.39 -13.61
C MET A 143 14.83 -5.70 -12.56
N GLY A 144 14.28 -6.45 -11.62
CA GLY A 144 13.33 -5.89 -10.66
C GLY A 144 13.18 -6.77 -9.43
N TYR A 145 12.38 -6.28 -8.50
CA TYR A 145 12.03 -7.02 -7.30
C TYR A 145 10.63 -6.66 -6.79
N PHE A 146 10.10 -7.54 -5.98
CA PHE A 146 8.93 -7.33 -5.15
C PHE A 146 9.18 -7.92 -3.78
N THR A 147 8.95 -7.15 -2.73
CA THR A 147 9.17 -7.57 -1.35
C THR A 147 7.91 -7.36 -0.54
N VAL A 148 7.54 -8.38 0.23
CA VAL A 148 6.62 -8.29 1.36
C VAL A 148 7.42 -8.62 2.61
N THR A 149 7.38 -7.75 3.60
CA THR A 149 8.03 -7.96 4.89
C THR A 149 7.00 -7.78 5.99
N THR A 150 7.02 -8.72 6.92
CA THR A 150 6.17 -8.72 8.09
C THR A 150 7.03 -9.02 9.31
N TYR A 151 6.69 -8.48 10.46
CA TYR A 151 7.50 -8.67 11.66
C TYR A 151 6.78 -9.52 12.71
N ASP A 152 7.54 -10.51 13.22
CA ASP A 152 7.33 -11.28 14.43
C ASP A 152 6.08 -12.17 14.56
N GLU A 153 4.95 -11.90 13.90
CA GLU A 153 3.70 -12.69 14.04
C GLU A 153 2.80 -12.59 12.79
N PRO A 154 1.78 -13.47 12.64
CA PRO A 154 0.81 -13.41 11.54
C PRO A 154 0.15 -12.04 11.43
N LEU A 155 -0.03 -11.58 10.19
CA LEU A 155 -0.69 -10.31 9.94
C LEU A 155 -2.20 -10.44 9.95
N GLY A 156 -2.79 -11.51 9.42
CA GLY A 156 -4.24 -11.62 9.37
C GLY A 156 -4.74 -12.89 8.71
N GLU A 157 -6.05 -12.91 8.45
CA GLU A 157 -6.72 -14.02 7.76
C GLU A 157 -6.40 -13.94 6.26
N ASN A 158 -6.87 -12.91 5.53
CA ASN A 158 -6.67 -12.81 4.09
C ASN A 158 -5.76 -11.64 3.68
N PHE A 159 -4.99 -11.86 2.62
CA PHE A 159 -4.20 -10.85 1.95
C PHE A 159 -4.40 -10.97 0.43
N TYR A 160 -4.83 -9.88 -0.19
CA TYR A 160 -4.86 -9.75 -1.65
C TYR A 160 -4.21 -8.44 -2.04
N LEU A 161 -3.27 -8.49 -2.98
CA LEU A 161 -2.62 -7.32 -3.51
C LEU A 161 -2.27 -7.53 -4.98
N GLU A 162 -2.71 -6.59 -5.80
CA GLU A 162 -2.36 -6.47 -7.19
C GLU A 162 -1.69 -5.10 -7.39
N ILE A 163 -0.45 -5.10 -7.88
CA ILE A 163 0.27 -3.89 -8.29
C ILE A 163 0.66 -4.03 -9.75
N LEU A 164 0.24 -3.11 -10.61
CA LEU A 164 0.50 -3.14 -12.04
C LEU A 164 1.15 -1.84 -12.51
N TYR A 165 2.03 -1.94 -13.52
CA TYR A 165 2.75 -0.81 -14.10
C TYR A 165 2.90 -0.92 -15.63
N ASP A 166 2.36 0.06 -16.34
CA ASP A 166 2.49 0.28 -17.78
C ASP A 166 3.54 1.36 -18.03
N ARG A 167 4.78 0.90 -18.26
CA ARG A 167 5.91 1.78 -18.56
C ARG A 167 5.69 2.63 -19.82
N ASP A 168 4.98 2.08 -20.79
CA ASP A 168 4.91 2.62 -22.15
C ASP A 168 3.57 3.37 -22.39
N ASN A 169 2.68 3.43 -21.38
CA ASN A 169 1.36 4.07 -21.40
C ASN A 169 0.54 3.70 -22.65
N GLN A 170 0.44 2.40 -22.92
CA GLN A 170 -0.31 1.83 -24.04
C GLN A 170 -1.70 1.34 -23.61
N GLY A 171 -2.05 1.44 -22.33
CA GLY A 171 -3.30 0.91 -21.77
C GLY A 171 -3.22 -0.60 -21.47
N GLU A 172 -2.01 -1.17 -21.47
CA GLU A 172 -1.74 -2.54 -21.09
C GLU A 172 -0.55 -2.57 -20.12
N TYR A 173 -0.74 -3.14 -18.94
CA TYR A 173 0.32 -3.22 -17.95
C TYR A 173 1.46 -4.13 -18.42
N ARG A 174 2.68 -3.59 -18.39
CA ARG A 174 3.88 -4.29 -18.82
C ARG A 174 4.47 -5.12 -17.69
N TYR A 175 4.41 -4.62 -16.47
CA TYR A 175 4.95 -5.25 -15.27
C TYR A 175 3.90 -5.27 -14.17
N GLY A 176 4.03 -6.19 -13.23
CA GLY A 176 3.17 -6.21 -12.06
C GLY A 176 3.31 -7.46 -11.21
N MET A 177 2.60 -7.48 -10.10
CA MET A 177 2.54 -8.58 -9.16
C MET A 177 1.09 -8.75 -8.70
N MET A 178 0.61 -9.98 -8.67
CA MET A 178 -0.63 -10.35 -8.01
C MET A 178 -0.31 -11.40 -6.94
N ILE A 179 -0.71 -11.13 -5.71
CA ILE A 179 -0.53 -12.01 -4.56
C ILE A 179 -1.89 -12.20 -3.91
N ALA A 180 -2.25 -13.45 -3.69
CA ALA A 180 -3.38 -13.83 -2.85
C ALA A 180 -2.93 -14.85 -1.82
N ALA A 181 -3.38 -14.70 -0.58
CA ALA A 181 -3.14 -15.65 0.49
C ALA A 181 -4.36 -15.75 1.40
N ASP A 182 -4.81 -16.98 1.65
CA ASP A 182 -5.93 -17.30 2.56
C ASP A 182 -5.52 -17.32 4.04
N GLU A 183 -4.20 -17.37 4.31
CA GLU A 183 -3.62 -17.20 5.66
C GLU A 183 -2.32 -16.38 5.54
N PHE A 184 -2.36 -15.14 5.98
CA PHE A 184 -1.23 -14.22 5.84
C PHE A 184 -0.33 -14.27 7.09
N LEU A 185 0.52 -15.30 7.13
CA LEU A 185 1.44 -15.57 8.24
C LEU A 185 2.76 -14.80 8.09
N ASN A 186 3.47 -14.64 9.21
CA ASN A 186 4.79 -13.99 9.27
C ASN A 186 5.71 -14.46 8.13
N THR A 187 6.03 -13.54 7.22
CA THR A 187 6.81 -13.76 6.03
C THR A 187 7.79 -12.63 5.79
N TYR A 188 8.99 -13.02 5.39
CA TYR A 188 9.81 -12.18 4.54
C TYR A 188 9.84 -12.86 3.19
N PHE A 189 9.27 -12.18 2.21
CA PHE A 189 9.19 -12.66 0.86
C PHE A 189 9.81 -11.63 -0.06
N ASN A 190 10.85 -12.03 -0.78
CA ASN A 190 11.41 -11.22 -1.86
C ASN A 190 11.48 -12.08 -3.11
N ILE A 191 10.77 -11.67 -4.14
CA ILE A 191 11.01 -12.13 -5.51
C ILE A 191 11.89 -11.10 -6.14
N SER A 192 13.02 -11.53 -6.68
CA SER A 192 13.78 -10.73 -7.62
C SER A 192 13.77 -11.42 -8.96
N TRP A 193 13.79 -10.65 -10.05
CA TRP A 193 13.89 -11.18 -11.39
C TRP A 193 14.92 -10.45 -12.24
N TYR A 194 15.47 -11.17 -13.21
CA TYR A 194 16.25 -10.56 -14.28
C TYR A 194 16.01 -11.27 -15.61
N ARG A 195 16.27 -10.53 -16.70
CA ARG A 195 16.44 -11.09 -18.04
C ARG A 195 17.92 -11.24 -18.34
N ASP A 196 18.34 -12.45 -18.70
CA ASP A 196 19.57 -12.61 -19.48
C ASP A 196 19.24 -12.66 -20.98
N GLN A 197 20.22 -12.36 -21.82
CA GLN A 197 20.06 -12.42 -23.28
C GLN A 197 19.88 -13.86 -23.81
N ALA A 198 20.06 -14.88 -22.97
CA ALA A 198 20.02 -16.29 -23.35
C ALA A 198 18.64 -16.94 -23.12
N HIS A 199 17.79 -16.36 -22.27
CA HIS A 199 16.48 -16.89 -21.91
C HIS A 199 15.37 -15.94 -22.35
N SER A 200 14.27 -16.52 -22.84
CA SER A 200 13.07 -15.79 -23.27
C SER A 200 12.08 -15.53 -22.13
N ARG A 201 12.41 -15.93 -20.90
CA ARG A 201 11.55 -15.87 -19.71
C ARG A 201 12.33 -15.18 -18.58
N PRO A 202 11.66 -14.46 -17.67
CA PRO A 202 12.36 -13.92 -16.51
C PRO A 202 12.85 -15.07 -15.65
N TYR A 203 14.08 -14.96 -15.15
CA TYR A 203 14.54 -15.83 -14.06
C TYR A 203 14.17 -15.16 -12.75
N TRP A 204 13.49 -15.87 -11.86
CA TRP A 204 13.15 -15.38 -10.54
C TRP A 204 13.70 -16.27 -9.44
N TRP A 205 13.96 -15.67 -8.29
CA TRP A 205 14.33 -16.40 -7.08
C TRP A 205 13.70 -15.76 -5.86
N ILE A 206 13.50 -16.61 -4.85
CA ILE A 206 12.86 -16.24 -3.60
C ILE A 206 13.92 -16.23 -2.51
N ALA A 207 14.10 -15.09 -1.86
CA ALA A 207 15.04 -15.01 -0.75
C ALA A 207 14.36 -15.49 0.55
N SER A 208 14.95 -16.53 1.17
CA SER A 208 14.57 -17.14 2.45
C SER A 208 13.20 -17.88 2.48
N GLY A 209 13.12 -18.95 3.28
CA GLY A 209 11.85 -19.59 3.68
C GLY A 209 11.10 -20.44 2.65
N GLY A 210 11.21 -20.13 1.35
CA GLY A 210 10.31 -20.66 0.32
C GLY A 210 8.94 -19.97 0.36
N LEU A 211 8.09 -20.22 -0.64
CA LEU A 211 6.72 -19.72 -0.61
C LEU A 211 5.91 -20.43 0.47
N PRO A 212 5.12 -19.69 1.27
CA PRO A 212 4.06 -20.32 2.04
C PRO A 212 3.13 -21.08 1.07
N SER A 213 2.76 -22.31 1.41
CA SER A 213 2.03 -23.21 0.50
C SER A 213 0.60 -22.77 0.16
N ASN A 214 0.13 -21.71 0.79
CA ASN A 214 -1.21 -21.14 0.67
C ASN A 214 -1.20 -19.78 -0.04
N TRP A 215 -0.10 -19.44 -0.71
CA TRP A 215 0.03 -18.20 -1.47
C TRP A 215 -0.02 -18.50 -2.96
N ASP A 216 -0.92 -17.81 -3.65
CA ASP A 216 -0.96 -17.73 -5.10
C ASP A 216 -0.24 -16.46 -5.53
N ILE A 217 0.89 -16.62 -6.25
CA ILE A 217 1.73 -15.50 -6.64
C ILE A 217 1.98 -15.51 -8.14
N TRP A 218 1.70 -14.38 -8.77
CA TRP A 218 1.85 -14.18 -10.19
C TRP A 218 2.68 -12.93 -10.46
N LEU A 219 3.71 -13.08 -11.29
CA LEU A 219 4.52 -11.99 -11.82
C LEU A 219 4.06 -11.67 -13.23
N LEU A 220 3.55 -10.45 -13.44
CA LEU A 220 3.39 -9.89 -14.77
C LEU A 220 4.75 -9.35 -15.19
N TRP A 221 5.33 -9.93 -16.22
CA TRP A 221 6.60 -9.49 -16.77
C TRP A 221 6.52 -9.40 -18.29
N ASN A 222 6.77 -8.20 -18.79
CA ASN A 222 6.72 -7.89 -20.21
C ASN A 222 5.43 -8.40 -20.88
N TYR A 223 4.28 -8.01 -20.31
CA TYR A 223 2.93 -8.32 -20.78
C TYR A 223 2.50 -9.80 -20.65
N GLU A 224 3.32 -10.66 -20.04
CA GLU A 224 2.99 -12.06 -19.81
C GLU A 224 2.96 -12.38 -18.30
N TRP A 225 1.93 -13.10 -17.86
CA TRP A 225 1.79 -13.56 -16.49
C TRP A 225 2.52 -14.89 -16.27
N TRP A 226 3.30 -14.93 -15.19
CA TRP A 226 4.07 -16.09 -14.75
C TRP A 226 3.69 -16.46 -13.33
N GLU A 227 3.18 -17.67 -13.15
CA GLU A 227 2.97 -18.25 -11.83
C GLU A 227 4.34 -18.53 -11.18
N ILE A 228 4.49 -18.13 -9.91
CA ILE A 228 5.67 -18.37 -9.11
C ILE A 228 5.37 -19.55 -8.19
N LEU A 229 6.06 -20.66 -8.44
CA LEU A 229 5.96 -21.93 -7.72
C LEU A 229 7.19 -22.19 -6.85
#